data_AF-A0A4V5NF16-F1
#
_entry.id   AF-A0A4V5NF16-F1
#
_cell.length_a   1.000
_cell.length_b   1.000
_cell.length_c   1.000
_cell.angle_alpha   90.00
_cell.angle_beta   90.00
_cell.angle_gamma   90.00
#
_symmetry.space_group_name_H-M   'P 1'
#
loop_
_entity.id
_entity.type
_entity.pdbx_description
1 polymer ?
#
loop_
_entity_poly.entity_id
_entity_poly.type
_entity_poly.pdbx_seq_one_letter_code
_entity_poly.pdbx_strand_id
1 'polypeptide(L)'
;MAEDDASDYAVDTGRTESQQVLGLFKQFEKRQSRKKDVYVGDFRESVTHENQELSKLVEARETNAARAKHNFCNEIRSHISTALAPLVSDRKGINQARFDNRQVLGNRHPLSHPYFAHLSLVIGNSNVLLADYSHLSKLIDTVCEVGELGEGWQEDCERLTRLLRIGKHVAERHVDEVVQKKRAETLAKGNERNIADAKEVQEASIFFKRQMSIEEKSGDKVPLPLGTEQMGALKYVEELQKKKQSDVLRFLLRVRCWELRQLNVIHRASRPSRPDKARRLGYKAKQGYVIYRVRVRRGGRKRPVPKGATYGKPTNQGVNQLKYQRSLKSTAEERVGRRCANLRVLNSYWINQDSTYKYYEIILVDPQHKAIRRDPRINWIVKPVHKHRESRGLTATGKKSRGLGRGHKFNKTTAGRRKTWKRHNTLSLWRYR
;
A
#
# COMPACT_ATOMS: atom_id res chain seq x y z
N MET A 1 35.22 26.17 -26.47
CA MET A 1 36.43 26.83 -25.94
C MET A 1 37.02 25.87 -24.96
N ALA A 2 38.10 25.23 -25.39
CA ALA A 2 38.92 24.35 -24.58
C ALA A 2 39.99 25.22 -23.93
N GLU A 3 40.11 25.14 -22.60
CA GLU A 3 41.33 25.52 -21.89
C GLU A 3 41.64 24.39 -20.91
N ASP A 4 42.92 24.08 -20.87
CA ASP A 4 43.55 22.89 -20.35
C ASP A 4 43.70 22.94 -18.83
N ASP A 5 43.04 22.03 -18.10
CA ASP A 5 43.41 21.70 -16.72
C ASP A 5 44.50 20.63 -16.75
N ALA A 6 45.70 21.05 -17.14
CA ALA A 6 46.94 20.29 -17.03
C ALA A 6 47.77 20.82 -15.85
N SER A 7 47.34 20.62 -14.61
CA SER A 7 48.19 20.85 -13.44
C SER A 7 47.70 20.07 -12.20
N ASP A 8 47.94 18.76 -12.14
CA ASP A 8 47.79 18.05 -10.86
C ASP A 8 48.74 16.84 -10.68
N TYR A 9 49.90 16.87 -11.35
CA TYR A 9 51.00 15.93 -11.10
C TYR A 9 52.27 16.66 -10.69
N ALA A 10 52.19 17.45 -9.61
CA ALA A 10 53.38 17.80 -8.85
C ALA A 10 53.78 16.59 -8.01
N VAL A 11 54.72 15.79 -8.51
CA VAL A 11 55.33 14.70 -7.76
C VAL A 11 56.21 15.33 -6.68
N ASP A 12 55.72 15.35 -5.43
CA ASP A 12 56.47 15.69 -4.23
C ASP A 12 57.56 14.64 -4.03
N THR A 13 58.78 14.94 -4.50
CA THR A 13 59.94 14.03 -4.50
C THR A 13 60.57 13.84 -3.12
N GLY A 14 59.98 14.38 -2.05
CA GLY A 14 60.52 14.33 -0.69
C GLY A 14 59.92 13.25 0.23
N ARG A 15 58.88 12.52 -0.18
CA ARG A 15 58.20 11.53 0.68
C ARG A 15 58.33 10.12 0.14
N THR A 16 58.70 9.17 1.00
CA THR A 16 58.71 7.75 0.68
C THR A 16 57.32 7.28 0.26
N GLU A 17 57.23 6.35 -0.71
CA GLU A 17 55.96 5.84 -1.27
C GLU A 17 54.99 5.38 -0.17
N SER A 18 55.52 4.81 0.91
CA SER A 18 54.75 4.39 2.09
C SER A 18 54.02 5.55 2.79
N GLN A 19 54.62 6.74 2.85
CA GLN A 19 54.00 7.93 3.43
C GLN A 19 52.90 8.50 2.54
N GLN A 20 53.05 8.41 1.22
CA GLN A 20 52.02 8.83 0.26
C GLN A 20 50.78 7.92 0.34
N VAL A 21 50.99 6.59 0.43
CA VAL A 21 49.91 5.61 0.60
C VAL A 21 49.16 5.82 1.92
N LEU A 22 49.88 6.08 3.02
CA LEU A 22 49.26 6.39 4.32
C LEU A 22 48.44 7.69 4.28
N GLY A 23 48.88 8.71 3.55
CA GLY A 23 48.12 9.95 3.34
C GLY A 23 46.81 9.71 2.61
N LEU A 24 46.84 8.90 1.55
CA LEU A 24 45.64 8.50 0.80
C LEU A 24 44.68 7.67 1.65
N PHE A 25 45.19 6.76 2.49
CA PHE A 25 44.37 5.95 3.39
C PHE A 25 43.63 6.81 4.42
N LYS A 26 44.33 7.78 5.04
CA LYS A 26 43.72 8.74 5.97
C LYS A 26 42.66 9.62 5.30
N GLN A 27 42.88 10.05 4.05
CA GLN A 27 41.86 10.78 3.29
C GLN A 27 40.64 9.90 2.98
N PHE A 28 40.85 8.63 2.68
CA PHE A 28 39.78 7.68 2.42
C PHE A 28 38.93 7.41 3.66
N GLU A 29 39.54 7.19 4.82
CA GLU A 29 38.82 7.01 6.10
C GLU A 29 38.02 8.26 6.48
N LYS A 30 38.59 9.45 6.31
CA LYS A 30 37.89 10.72 6.59
C LYS A 30 36.68 10.92 5.67
N ARG A 31 36.77 10.46 4.41
CA ARG A 31 35.63 10.44 3.45
C ARG A 31 34.56 9.41 3.83
N GLN A 32 34.95 8.24 4.34
CA GLN A 32 33.98 7.25 4.83
C GLN A 32 33.25 7.71 6.09
N SER A 33 33.97 8.30 7.05
CA SER A 33 33.39 8.84 8.28
C SER A 33 32.35 9.93 7.98
N ARG A 34 32.71 10.92 7.14
CA ARG A 34 31.78 11.98 6.70
C ARG A 34 30.51 11.44 6.02
N LYS A 35 30.63 10.40 5.17
CA LYS A 35 29.46 9.78 4.51
C LYS A 35 28.56 9.05 5.50
N LYS A 36 29.14 8.44 6.54
CA LYS A 36 28.40 7.76 7.61
C LYS A 36 27.63 8.77 8.46
N ASP A 37 28.24 9.90 8.80
CA ASP A 37 27.60 10.94 9.61
C ASP A 37 26.42 11.62 8.89
N VAL A 38 26.55 11.89 7.58
CA VAL A 38 25.45 12.43 6.76
C VAL A 38 24.29 11.45 6.68
N TYR A 39 24.55 10.17 6.46
CA TYR A 39 23.50 9.14 6.41
C TYR A 39 22.75 9.00 7.74
N VAL A 40 23.45 9.07 8.87
CA VAL A 40 22.82 9.00 10.20
C VAL A 40 21.98 10.26 10.48
N GLY A 41 22.41 11.43 9.99
CA GLY A 41 21.61 12.66 10.01
C GLY A 41 20.30 12.53 9.24
N ASP A 42 20.37 12.16 7.96
CA ASP A 42 19.20 11.98 7.08
C ASP A 42 18.23 10.92 7.65
N PHE A 43 18.76 9.85 8.25
CA PHE A 43 17.96 8.81 8.89
C PHE A 43 17.20 9.32 10.11
N ARG A 44 17.85 10.12 10.97
CA ARG A 44 17.20 10.71 12.15
C ARG A 44 16.08 11.66 11.73
N GLU A 45 16.29 12.48 10.70
CA GLU A 45 15.27 13.37 10.17
C GLU A 45 14.05 12.60 9.63
N SER A 46 14.28 11.52 8.88
CA SER A 46 13.22 10.64 8.39
C SER A 46 12.39 10.03 9.53
N VAL A 47 13.05 9.54 10.59
CA VAL A 47 12.36 8.94 11.75
C VAL A 47 11.54 10.00 12.49
N THR A 48 12.07 11.22 12.65
CA THR A 48 11.32 12.31 13.29
C THR A 48 10.11 12.74 12.48
N HIS A 49 10.21 12.75 11.15
CA HIS A 49 9.10 13.05 10.25
C HIS A 49 8.01 11.97 10.33
N GLU A 50 8.39 10.70 10.29
CA GLU A 50 7.44 9.58 10.41
C GLU A 50 6.72 9.56 11.75
N ASN A 51 7.43 9.85 12.86
CA ASN A 51 6.81 9.97 14.18
C ASN A 51 5.80 11.12 14.24
N GLN A 52 6.11 12.27 13.61
CA GLN A 52 5.17 13.38 13.52
C GLN A 52 3.94 13.04 12.67
N GLU A 53 4.11 12.29 11.57
CA GLU A 53 2.97 11.81 10.78
C GLU A 53 2.11 10.81 11.57
N LEU A 54 2.73 9.91 12.34
CA LEU A 54 2.00 8.95 13.17
C LEU A 54 1.20 9.62 14.28
N SER A 55 1.77 10.59 15.00
CA SER A 55 1.04 11.34 16.02
C SER A 55 -0.18 12.06 15.42
N LYS A 56 -0.04 12.68 14.25
CA LYS A 56 -1.15 13.31 13.52
C LYS A 56 -2.25 12.30 13.15
N LEU A 57 -1.87 11.08 12.77
CA LEU A 57 -2.84 10.03 12.44
C LEU A 57 -3.59 9.53 13.68
N VAL A 58 -2.93 9.45 14.83
CA VAL A 58 -3.55 9.06 16.11
C VAL A 58 -4.56 10.11 16.55
N GLU A 59 -4.17 11.39 16.59
CA GLU A 59 -5.08 12.50 16.94
C GLU A 59 -6.28 12.58 15.98
N ALA A 60 -6.06 12.37 14.68
CA ALA A 60 -7.14 12.31 13.70
C ALA A 60 -8.11 11.14 13.95
N ARG A 61 -7.64 10.02 14.48
CA ARG A 61 -8.54 8.90 14.85
C ARG A 61 -9.33 9.18 16.11
N GLU A 62 -8.71 9.76 17.12
CA GLU A 62 -9.37 10.11 18.38
C GLU A 62 -10.51 11.11 18.15
N THR A 63 -10.27 12.14 17.34
CA THR A 63 -11.29 13.14 16.98
C THR A 63 -12.45 12.52 16.18
N ASN A 64 -12.17 11.60 15.26
CA ASN A 64 -13.20 10.88 14.51
C ASN A 64 -14.03 9.95 15.41
N ALA A 65 -13.39 9.26 16.36
CA ALA A 65 -14.08 8.42 17.34
C ALA A 65 -14.99 9.26 18.24
N ALA A 66 -14.51 10.42 18.72
CA ALA A 66 -15.31 11.35 19.51
C ALA A 66 -16.52 11.89 18.73
N ARG A 67 -16.36 12.20 17.44
CA ARG A 67 -17.46 12.64 16.56
C ARG A 67 -18.47 11.53 16.30
N ALA A 68 -18.02 10.32 16.02
CA ALA A 68 -18.90 9.16 15.82
C ALA A 68 -19.73 8.88 17.07
N LYS A 69 -19.10 8.91 18.25
CA LYS A 69 -19.79 8.81 19.55
C LYS A 69 -20.85 9.90 19.70
N HIS A 70 -20.51 11.16 19.38
CA HIS A 70 -21.47 12.27 19.48
C HIS A 70 -22.67 12.10 18.54
N ASN A 71 -22.43 11.71 17.28
CA ASN A 71 -23.50 11.47 16.31
C ASN A 71 -24.43 10.33 16.73
N PHE A 72 -23.86 9.22 17.22
CA PHE A 72 -24.63 8.09 17.74
C PHE A 72 -25.49 8.48 18.93
N CYS A 73 -24.93 9.25 19.88
CA CYS A 73 -25.69 9.78 21.01
C CYS A 73 -26.85 10.68 20.56
N ASN A 74 -26.63 11.51 19.53
CA ASN A 74 -27.68 12.39 19.00
C ASN A 74 -28.77 11.62 18.25
N GLU A 75 -28.41 10.56 17.53
CA GLU A 75 -29.35 9.67 16.83
C GLU A 75 -30.24 8.92 17.82
N ILE A 76 -29.67 8.34 18.87
CA ILE A 76 -30.44 7.73 19.97
C ILE A 76 -31.35 8.75 20.65
N ARG A 77 -30.81 9.95 20.95
CA ARG A 77 -31.59 11.01 21.61
C ARG A 77 -32.78 11.46 20.76
N SER A 78 -32.59 11.56 19.44
CA SER A 78 -33.66 11.88 18.48
C SER A 78 -34.73 10.80 18.45
N HIS A 79 -34.34 9.52 18.40
CA HIS A 79 -35.28 8.41 18.39
C HIS A 79 -36.06 8.28 19.69
N ILE A 80 -35.41 8.49 20.85
CA ILE A 80 -36.08 8.52 22.15
C ILE A 80 -37.04 9.71 22.24
N SER A 81 -36.61 10.90 21.82
CA SER A 81 -37.45 12.10 21.81
C SER A 81 -38.70 11.92 20.94
N THR A 82 -38.54 11.29 19.78
CA THR A 82 -39.65 11.00 18.84
C THR A 82 -40.58 9.90 19.37
N ALA A 83 -40.04 8.88 20.03
CA ALA A 83 -40.83 7.82 20.64
C ALA A 83 -41.64 8.30 21.88
N LEU A 84 -41.16 9.35 22.55
CA LEU A 84 -41.83 9.97 23.71
C LEU A 84 -42.69 11.19 23.32
N ALA A 85 -42.70 11.60 22.05
CA ALA A 85 -43.51 12.72 21.59
C ALA A 85 -45.02 12.35 21.63
N PRO A 86 -45.91 13.22 22.16
CA PRO A 86 -47.33 12.92 22.24
C PRO A 86 -47.98 12.79 20.85
N LEU A 87 -48.78 11.74 20.65
CA LEU A 87 -49.54 11.50 19.41
C LEU A 87 -50.71 12.48 19.30
N VAL A 88 -50.48 13.66 18.75
CA VAL A 88 -51.54 14.47 18.14
C VAL A 88 -50.99 15.08 16.85
N SER A 89 -51.51 14.65 15.71
CA SER A 89 -51.36 15.40 14.45
C SER A 89 -52.58 16.32 14.28
N ASP A 90 -52.26 17.61 14.15
CA ASP A 90 -53.04 18.71 13.60
C ASP A 90 -54.39 19.08 14.23
N ARG A 91 -54.44 20.29 14.79
CA ARG A 91 -55.14 21.43 14.14
C ARG A 91 -54.86 22.74 14.87
N LYS A 92 -54.95 23.83 14.11
CA LYS A 92 -55.15 25.20 14.59
C LYS A 92 -56.16 25.22 15.75
N GLY A 93 -55.82 25.95 16.82
CA GLY A 93 -56.78 26.44 17.80
C GLY A 93 -56.91 25.61 19.09
N ILE A 94 -56.23 26.11 20.13
CA ILE A 94 -56.66 26.24 21.53
C ILE A 94 -57.84 25.33 21.98
N ASN A 95 -57.55 24.33 22.82
CA ASN A 95 -58.03 24.25 24.21
C ASN A 95 -57.60 22.95 24.90
N GLN A 96 -57.19 23.08 26.17
CA GLN A 96 -56.83 22.00 27.07
C GLN A 96 -57.97 20.98 27.23
N ALA A 97 -57.66 19.70 27.05
CA ALA A 97 -58.50 18.61 27.53
C ALA A 97 -57.63 17.57 28.27
N ARG A 98 -58.07 17.26 29.49
CA ARG A 98 -57.52 16.27 30.41
C ARG A 98 -57.38 14.91 29.70
N PHE A 99 -56.20 14.30 29.80
CA PHE A 99 -56.00 12.92 29.35
C PHE A 99 -56.43 11.94 30.44
N ASP A 100 -57.55 11.25 30.21
CA ASP A 100 -58.00 10.12 31.03
C ASP A 100 -57.24 8.84 30.66
N ASN A 101 -56.57 8.25 31.65
CA ASN A 101 -55.67 7.09 31.55
C ASN A 101 -56.36 5.73 31.30
N ARG A 102 -57.50 5.65 30.61
CA ARG A 102 -58.29 4.40 30.59
C ARG A 102 -58.76 3.83 29.24
N GLN A 103 -58.34 4.35 28.09
CA GLN A 103 -58.81 3.80 26.80
C GLN A 103 -57.76 3.76 25.68
N VAL A 104 -56.70 2.94 25.77
CA VAL A 104 -55.96 2.46 24.57
C VAL A 104 -55.41 1.04 24.75
N LEU A 105 -56.15 0.13 25.40
CA LEU A 105 -55.88 -1.31 25.30
C LEU A 105 -57.01 -1.97 24.52
N GLY A 106 -57.12 -1.59 23.24
CA GLY A 106 -57.89 -2.35 22.26
C GLY A 106 -57.00 -3.44 21.67
N ASN A 107 -57.53 -4.67 21.58
CA ASN A 107 -56.91 -5.87 20.97
C ASN A 107 -56.39 -5.62 19.54
N ARG A 108 -55.25 -4.95 19.38
CA ARG A 108 -54.47 -4.89 18.15
C ARG A 108 -53.15 -5.60 18.39
N HIS A 109 -52.78 -6.48 17.46
CA HIS A 109 -51.54 -7.26 17.54
C HIS A 109 -50.34 -6.31 17.82
N PRO A 110 -49.40 -6.64 18.74
CA PRO A 110 -48.34 -5.73 19.18
C PRO A 110 -47.52 -5.10 18.03
N LEU A 111 -47.37 -5.84 16.93
CA LEU A 111 -46.68 -5.43 15.70
C LEU A 111 -47.37 -4.29 14.92
N SER A 112 -48.64 -4.00 15.20
CA SER A 112 -49.45 -3.01 14.47
C SER A 112 -49.45 -1.62 15.14
N HIS A 113 -48.77 -1.46 16.28
CA HIS A 113 -48.73 -0.18 16.99
C HIS A 113 -47.71 0.77 16.33
N PRO A 114 -48.04 2.06 16.08
CA PRO A 114 -47.12 3.00 15.42
C PRO A 114 -45.78 3.17 16.14
N TYR A 115 -45.76 3.07 17.48
CA TYR A 115 -44.51 3.07 18.27
C TYR A 115 -43.70 1.76 18.21
N PHE A 116 -44.28 0.64 17.76
CA PHE A 116 -43.59 -0.65 17.73
C PHE A 116 -42.40 -0.62 16.78
N ALA A 117 -42.52 0.03 15.63
CA ALA A 117 -41.43 0.18 14.67
C ALA A 117 -40.25 0.98 15.27
N HIS A 118 -40.56 2.05 16.02
CA HIS A 118 -39.53 2.88 16.67
C HIS A 118 -38.88 2.17 17.87
N LEU A 119 -39.65 1.50 18.71
CA LEU A 119 -39.14 0.66 19.80
C LEU A 119 -38.28 -0.50 19.28
N SER A 120 -38.69 -1.13 18.18
CA SER A 120 -37.89 -2.18 17.52
C SER A 120 -36.56 -1.64 17.00
N LEU A 121 -36.52 -0.39 16.53
CA LEU A 121 -35.31 0.26 16.04
C LEU A 121 -34.38 0.65 17.20
N VAL A 122 -34.93 1.13 18.31
CA VAL A 122 -34.17 1.40 19.56
C VAL A 122 -33.58 0.10 20.10
N ILE A 123 -34.37 -0.98 20.20
CA ILE A 123 -33.89 -2.30 20.63
C ILE A 123 -32.80 -2.82 19.67
N GLY A 124 -32.99 -2.65 18.36
CA GLY A 124 -31.97 -2.98 17.36
C GLY A 124 -30.65 -2.26 17.61
N ASN A 125 -30.69 -0.94 17.84
CA ASN A 125 -29.50 -0.13 18.12
C ASN A 125 -28.84 -0.50 19.46
N SER A 126 -29.62 -0.81 20.50
CA SER A 126 -29.10 -1.31 21.78
C SER A 126 -28.39 -2.64 21.64
N ASN A 127 -28.91 -3.56 20.82
CA ASN A 127 -28.28 -4.86 20.55
C ASN A 127 -26.98 -4.72 19.75
N VAL A 128 -26.90 -3.77 18.81
CA VAL A 128 -25.65 -3.45 18.09
C VAL A 128 -24.60 -2.90 19.05
N LEU A 129 -24.99 -2.00 19.95
CA LEU A 129 -24.09 -1.45 20.98
C LEU A 129 -23.54 -2.57 21.90
N LEU A 130 -24.40 -3.49 22.34
CA LEU A 130 -23.97 -4.66 23.13
C LEU A 130 -23.02 -5.56 22.36
N ALA A 131 -23.25 -5.75 21.06
CA ALA A 131 -22.35 -6.52 20.20
C ALA A 131 -20.97 -5.84 20.08
N ASP A 132 -20.91 -4.52 19.93
CA ASP A 132 -19.67 -3.75 19.87
C ASP A 132 -18.89 -3.84 21.19
N TYR A 133 -19.57 -3.73 22.35
CA TYR A 133 -18.94 -3.96 23.65
C TYR A 133 -18.39 -5.38 23.79
N SER A 134 -19.15 -6.39 23.33
CA SER A 134 -18.67 -7.78 23.35
C SER A 134 -17.46 -8.00 22.44
N HIS A 135 -17.39 -7.29 21.31
CA HIS A 135 -16.26 -7.33 20.39
C HIS A 135 -15.03 -6.61 20.98
N LEU A 136 -15.23 -5.48 21.66
CA LEU A 136 -14.18 -4.77 22.39
C LEU A 136 -13.61 -5.65 23.51
N SER A 137 -14.47 -6.33 24.28
CA SER A 137 -14.05 -7.28 25.31
C SER A 137 -13.16 -8.37 24.72
N LYS A 138 -13.60 -9.01 23.62
CA LYS A 138 -12.80 -10.02 22.91
C LYS A 138 -11.47 -9.48 22.39
N LEU A 139 -11.44 -8.24 21.90
CA LEU A 139 -10.20 -7.59 21.48
C LEU A 139 -9.24 -7.38 22.65
N ILE A 140 -9.76 -6.92 23.80
CA ILE A 140 -8.99 -6.76 25.03
C ILE A 140 -8.45 -8.12 25.47
N ASP A 141 -9.29 -9.16 25.47
CA ASP A 141 -8.88 -10.53 25.80
C ASP A 141 -7.79 -11.03 24.85
N THR A 142 -7.90 -10.80 23.53
CA THR A 142 -6.86 -11.18 22.55
C THR A 142 -5.57 -10.37 22.67
N VAL A 143 -5.63 -9.12 23.14
CA VAL A 143 -4.43 -8.30 23.40
C VAL A 143 -3.76 -8.75 24.69
N CYS A 144 -4.55 -9.14 25.70
CA CYS A 144 -4.06 -9.71 26.95
C CYS A 144 -3.56 -11.16 26.83
N GLU A 145 -4.05 -11.94 25.85
CA GLU A 145 -3.57 -13.29 25.55
C GLU A 145 -2.21 -13.32 24.83
N VAL A 146 -1.68 -12.18 24.34
CA VAL A 146 -0.28 -12.08 23.91
C VAL A 146 0.62 -11.92 25.14
N GLY A 147 0.63 -12.98 25.95
CA GLY A 147 1.48 -13.13 27.12
C GLY A 147 2.80 -13.80 26.78
N GLU A 148 3.74 -13.03 26.21
CA GLU A 148 5.18 -13.11 26.51
C GLU A 148 5.76 -11.68 26.47
N LEU A 149 5.24 -10.82 27.36
CA LEU A 149 5.78 -9.48 27.64
C LEU A 149 6.02 -9.30 29.15
N GLY A 150 6.21 -10.40 29.87
CA GLY A 150 6.26 -10.40 31.34
C GLY A 150 7.46 -9.67 31.93
N GLU A 151 8.64 -9.83 31.36
CA GLU A 151 9.86 -9.29 31.98
C GLU A 151 10.09 -7.81 31.61
N GLY A 152 9.97 -7.44 30.34
CA GLY A 152 10.21 -6.07 29.90
C GLY A 152 9.11 -5.07 30.33
N TRP A 153 7.86 -5.50 30.43
CA TRP A 153 6.76 -4.60 30.81
C TRP A 153 6.82 -4.20 32.28
N GLN A 154 7.23 -5.12 33.16
CA GLN A 154 7.45 -4.78 34.57
C GLN A 154 8.63 -3.84 34.73
N GLU A 155 9.75 -4.08 34.02
CA GLU A 155 10.89 -3.16 34.01
C GLU A 155 10.52 -1.77 33.47
N ASP A 156 9.73 -1.71 32.38
CA ASP A 156 9.27 -0.45 31.79
C ASP A 156 8.26 0.27 32.70
N CYS A 157 7.37 -0.48 33.37
CA CYS A 157 6.44 0.09 34.35
C CYS A 157 7.18 0.62 35.58
N GLU A 158 8.21 -0.08 36.07
CA GLU A 158 9.07 0.37 37.15
C GLU A 158 9.88 1.60 36.74
N ARG A 159 10.43 1.60 35.53
CA ARG A 159 11.15 2.74 34.95
C ARG A 159 10.24 3.97 34.79
N LEU A 160 9.04 3.78 34.27
CA LEU A 160 8.05 4.85 34.11
C LEU A 160 7.62 5.39 35.47
N THR A 161 7.36 4.51 36.44
CA THR A 161 7.00 4.90 37.81
C THR A 161 8.13 5.67 38.48
N ARG A 162 9.40 5.28 38.23
CA ARG A 162 10.59 6.00 38.70
C ARG A 162 10.70 7.39 38.06
N LEU A 163 10.54 7.50 36.74
CA LEU A 163 10.54 8.78 36.03
C LEU A 163 9.40 9.71 36.48
N LEU A 164 8.21 9.17 36.72
CA LEU A 164 7.07 9.95 37.23
C LEU A 164 7.30 10.44 38.66
N ARG A 165 7.95 9.64 39.53
CA ARG A 165 8.37 10.11 40.87
C ARG A 165 9.42 11.21 40.79
N ILE A 166 10.42 11.06 39.92
CA ILE A 166 11.45 12.09 39.70
C ILE A 166 10.80 13.37 39.16
N GLY A 167 9.94 13.26 38.15
CA GLY A 167 9.18 14.38 37.58
C GLY A 167 8.29 15.07 38.61
N LYS A 168 7.61 14.30 39.46
CA LYS A 168 6.84 14.81 40.60
C LYS A 168 7.74 15.57 41.58
N HIS A 169 8.89 15.04 41.97
CA HIS A 169 9.83 15.73 42.87
C HIS A 169 10.45 16.99 42.26
N VAL A 170 10.71 17.02 40.96
CA VAL A 170 11.20 18.22 40.26
C VAL A 170 10.10 19.26 40.17
N ALA A 171 8.86 18.86 39.88
CA ALA A 171 7.71 19.76 39.87
C ALA A 171 7.40 20.29 41.27
N GLU A 172 7.43 19.45 42.31
CA GLU A 172 7.32 19.86 43.71
C GLU A 172 8.43 20.84 44.09
N ARG A 173 9.70 20.57 43.73
CA ARG A 173 10.80 21.53 43.95
C ARG A 173 10.61 22.84 43.19
N HIS A 174 10.14 22.81 41.95
CA HIS A 174 9.86 24.02 41.18
C HIS A 174 8.70 24.82 41.77
N VAL A 175 7.65 24.13 42.23
CA VAL A 175 6.53 24.75 42.93
C VAL A 175 7.01 25.32 44.26
N ASP A 176 7.82 24.60 45.03
CA ASP A 176 8.44 25.07 46.25
C ASP A 176 9.42 26.22 45.98
N GLU A 177 10.17 26.24 44.87
CA GLU A 177 11.01 27.39 44.48
C GLU A 177 10.18 28.61 44.09
N VAL A 178 9.04 28.41 43.43
CA VAL A 178 8.11 29.49 43.04
C VAL A 178 7.34 30.01 44.26
N VAL A 179 6.98 29.13 45.20
CA VAL A 179 6.24 29.43 46.43
C VAL A 179 7.18 29.99 47.52
N GLN A 180 8.39 29.43 47.67
CA GLN A 180 9.44 29.86 48.60
C GLN A 180 10.37 30.96 48.03
N LYS A 181 10.18 31.42 46.79
CA LYS A 181 10.74 32.72 46.36
C LYS A 181 10.28 33.91 47.22
N LYS A 182 9.36 33.69 48.16
CA LYS A 182 9.02 34.63 49.24
C LYS A 182 9.63 34.33 50.62
N ARG A 183 10.40 33.25 50.83
CA ARG A 183 11.06 32.94 52.11
C ARG A 183 12.41 32.22 51.90
N ALA A 184 13.51 32.96 52.17
CA ALA A 184 14.87 32.48 52.49
C ALA A 184 15.67 31.85 51.33
N GLU A 185 16.82 32.36 50.85
CA GLU A 185 17.92 33.15 51.46
C GLU A 185 18.64 32.56 52.67
N THR A 186 18.24 31.38 53.18
CA THR A 186 18.97 30.71 54.27
C THR A 186 18.68 29.21 54.29
N LEU A 187 19.49 28.41 53.60
CA LEU A 187 20.10 27.17 54.12
C LEU A 187 20.93 26.48 53.02
N ALA A 188 22.21 26.86 52.94
CA ALA A 188 23.23 26.00 52.38
C ALA A 188 23.69 25.03 53.48
N LYS A 189 23.53 23.72 53.25
CA LYS A 189 24.37 22.56 53.66
C LYS A 189 23.50 21.32 53.91
N GLY A 190 23.74 20.26 53.14
CA GLY A 190 23.14 18.96 53.41
C GLY A 190 23.40 17.90 52.34
N ASN A 191 24.53 17.21 52.47
CA ASN A 191 24.84 15.85 52.02
C ASN A 191 24.96 15.50 50.53
N GLU A 192 26.23 15.28 50.16
CA GLU A 192 26.74 14.54 49.02
C GLU A 192 26.28 13.07 49.01
N ARG A 193 25.11 12.78 48.42
CA ARG A 193 24.77 11.42 47.95
C ARG A 193 24.14 11.36 46.54
N ASN A 194 23.96 12.50 45.85
CA ASN A 194 23.11 12.59 44.66
C ASN A 194 23.86 13.01 43.37
N ILE A 195 25.00 12.38 43.07
CA ILE A 195 25.71 12.66 41.80
C ILE A 195 25.06 11.91 40.61
N ALA A 196 24.38 10.77 40.87
CA ALA A 196 23.66 10.03 39.83
C ALA A 196 22.32 10.70 39.46
N ASP A 197 21.57 11.21 40.44
CA ASP A 197 20.27 11.86 40.20
C ASP A 197 20.39 13.24 39.54
N ALA A 198 21.53 13.92 39.66
CA ALA A 198 21.75 15.24 39.07
C ALA A 198 21.75 15.23 37.54
N LYS A 199 22.24 14.15 36.90
CA LYS A 199 22.23 13.99 35.44
C LYS A 199 20.82 13.75 34.89
N GLU A 200 20.04 12.90 35.55
CA GLU A 200 18.67 12.59 35.14
C GLU A 200 17.71 13.77 35.36
N VAL A 201 17.92 14.56 36.42
CA VAL A 201 17.18 15.82 36.66
C VAL A 201 17.50 16.88 35.59
N GLN A 202 18.74 16.91 35.09
CA GLN A 202 19.14 17.79 33.99
C GLN A 202 18.44 17.39 32.67
N GLU A 203 18.34 16.09 32.37
CA GLU A 203 17.62 15.59 31.19
C GLU A 203 16.11 15.89 31.26
N ALA A 204 15.48 15.72 32.42
CA ALA A 204 14.07 16.05 32.64
C ALA A 204 13.79 17.55 32.51
N SER A 205 14.69 18.41 33.01
CA SER A 205 14.56 19.87 32.90
C SER A 205 14.68 20.35 31.44
N ILE A 206 15.60 19.76 30.65
CA ILE A 206 15.76 20.06 29.23
C ILE A 206 14.52 19.63 28.44
N PHE A 207 13.92 18.49 28.79
CA PHE A 207 12.71 17.97 28.15
C PHE A 207 11.50 18.91 28.34
N PHE A 208 11.26 19.39 29.56
CA PHE A 208 10.14 20.28 29.86
C PHE A 208 10.32 21.71 29.31
N LYS A 209 11.56 22.26 29.34
CA LYS A 209 11.86 23.57 28.73
C LYS A 209 11.59 23.60 27.21
N ARG A 210 11.80 22.46 26.54
CA ARG A 210 11.58 22.32 25.10
C ARG A 210 10.09 22.31 24.73
N GLN A 211 9.24 21.72 25.57
CA GLN A 211 7.78 21.68 25.37
C GLN A 211 7.15 23.08 25.45
N MET A 212 7.49 23.87 26.48
CA MET A 212 6.90 25.20 26.68
C MET A 212 7.23 26.19 25.55
N SER A 213 8.42 26.06 24.93
CA SER A 213 8.84 26.92 23.81
C SER A 213 8.11 26.64 22.48
N ILE A 214 7.40 25.51 22.37
CA ILE A 214 6.66 25.11 21.17
C ILE A 214 5.24 25.69 21.18
N GLU A 215 4.64 25.88 22.35
CA GLU A 215 3.24 26.32 22.46
C GLU A 215 3.05 27.83 22.18
N GLU A 216 4.02 28.69 22.51
CA GLU A 216 3.89 30.14 22.30
C GLU A 216 3.98 30.60 20.83
N LYS A 217 4.41 29.75 19.89
CA LYS A 217 4.71 30.15 18.49
C LYS A 217 3.63 29.85 17.45
N SER A 218 2.49 29.27 17.81
CA SER A 218 1.45 28.89 16.83
C SER A 218 0.18 29.73 16.90
N GLY A 219 0.34 31.05 16.84
CA GLY A 219 -0.76 31.97 16.54
C GLY A 219 -0.96 32.09 15.03
N ASP A 220 -1.52 31.09 14.36
CA ASP A 220 -1.98 31.23 12.97
C ASP A 220 -3.24 30.43 12.69
N LYS A 221 -4.30 31.15 12.29
CA LYS A 221 -5.56 30.61 11.78
C LYS A 221 -5.29 29.92 10.44
N VAL A 222 -5.24 28.59 10.39
CA VAL A 222 -5.00 27.86 9.13
C VAL A 222 -6.30 27.27 8.56
N PRO A 223 -6.55 27.38 7.25
CA PRO A 223 -7.86 27.17 6.63
C PRO A 223 -8.22 25.68 6.51
N LEU A 224 -9.50 25.38 6.60
CA LEU A 224 -10.11 24.07 6.36
C LEU A 224 -9.66 23.47 5.01
N PRO A 225 -8.98 22.30 4.96
CA PRO A 225 -8.72 21.62 3.69
C PRO A 225 -9.85 20.66 3.34
N LEU A 226 -10.31 20.75 2.09
CA LEU A 226 -11.33 19.89 1.48
C LEU A 226 -10.92 18.40 1.49
N GLY A 227 -11.78 17.55 2.06
CA GLY A 227 -12.07 16.16 1.68
C GLY A 227 -10.90 15.17 1.52
N THR A 228 -10.57 14.40 2.57
CA THR A 228 -9.72 13.21 2.49
C THR A 228 -10.55 11.93 2.31
N GLU A 229 -10.76 11.51 1.06
CA GLU A 229 -11.34 10.19 0.78
C GLU A 229 -10.35 9.08 1.19
N GLN A 230 -10.78 8.16 2.07
CA GLN A 230 -10.01 6.96 2.44
C GLN A 230 -9.71 6.10 1.20
N MET A 231 -8.43 5.90 0.88
CA MET A 231 -8.02 5.08 -0.26
C MET A 231 -8.30 3.59 0.00
N GLY A 232 -8.77 2.85 -1.01
CA GLY A 232 -9.05 1.42 -0.88
C GLY A 232 -7.79 0.54 -0.80
N ALA A 233 -7.86 -0.60 -0.09
CA ALA A 233 -6.74 -1.53 0.14
C ALA A 233 -5.94 -1.92 -1.13
N LEU A 234 -6.61 -2.16 -2.26
CA LEU A 234 -5.94 -2.51 -3.53
C LEU A 234 -5.06 -1.38 -4.09
N LYS A 235 -5.36 -0.13 -3.73
CA LYS A 235 -4.55 1.01 -4.11
C LYS A 235 -3.20 0.98 -3.40
N TYR A 236 -3.18 0.72 -2.09
CA TYR A 236 -1.94 0.56 -1.34
C TYR A 236 -1.06 -0.56 -1.91
N VAL A 237 -1.66 -1.70 -2.24
CA VAL A 237 -0.93 -2.82 -2.90
C VAL A 237 -0.36 -2.38 -4.24
N GLU A 238 -1.09 -1.59 -5.02
CA GLU A 238 -0.57 -1.01 -6.27
C GLU A 238 0.63 -0.10 -6.03
N GLU A 239 0.53 0.84 -5.09
CA GLU A 239 1.60 1.82 -4.81
C GLU A 239 2.86 1.12 -4.28
N LEU A 240 2.70 0.13 -3.39
CA LEU A 240 3.80 -0.75 -2.96
C LEU A 240 4.46 -1.39 -4.19
N GLN A 241 3.67 -2.01 -5.08
CA GLN A 241 4.18 -2.67 -6.28
C GLN A 241 4.83 -1.73 -7.29
N LYS A 242 4.69 -0.40 -7.19
CA LYS A 242 5.48 0.54 -7.99
C LYS A 242 6.91 0.66 -7.46
N LYS A 243 7.08 0.68 -6.13
CA LYS A 243 8.38 0.76 -5.43
C LYS A 243 9.09 -0.61 -5.30
N LYS A 244 9.31 -1.33 -6.42
CA LYS A 244 9.88 -2.71 -6.40
C LYS A 244 11.31 -2.84 -5.88
N GLN A 245 12.03 -1.72 -5.79
CA GLN A 245 13.42 -1.69 -5.28
C GLN A 245 13.47 -1.52 -3.76
N SER A 246 12.34 -1.28 -3.08
CA SER A 246 12.32 -1.24 -1.62
C SER A 246 12.73 -2.59 -1.04
N ASP A 247 13.35 -2.57 0.14
CA ASP A 247 13.88 -3.78 0.77
C ASP A 247 12.81 -4.82 1.04
N VAL A 248 11.62 -4.39 1.48
CA VAL A 248 10.45 -5.25 1.70
C VAL A 248 10.08 -6.03 0.44
N LEU A 249 9.92 -5.33 -0.70
CA LEU A 249 9.54 -6.01 -1.95
C LEU A 249 10.69 -6.82 -2.54
N ARG A 250 11.93 -6.35 -2.41
CA ARG A 250 13.10 -7.07 -2.89
C ARG A 250 13.28 -8.39 -2.15
N PHE A 251 13.13 -8.38 -0.82
CA PHE A 251 13.12 -9.58 0.02
C PHE A 251 12.01 -10.54 -0.40
N LEU A 252 10.76 -10.05 -0.47
CA LEU A 252 9.60 -10.87 -0.84
C LEU A 252 9.71 -11.46 -2.26
N LEU A 253 10.23 -10.68 -3.23
CA LEU A 253 10.47 -11.19 -4.58
C LEU A 253 11.61 -12.22 -4.60
N ARG A 254 12.65 -12.08 -3.77
CA ARG A 254 13.72 -13.08 -3.68
C ARG A 254 13.21 -14.42 -3.19
N VAL A 255 12.43 -14.44 -2.10
CA VAL A 255 11.82 -15.65 -1.53
C VAL A 255 10.87 -16.30 -2.54
N ARG A 256 9.95 -15.52 -3.15
CA ARG A 256 9.05 -16.04 -4.19
C ARG A 256 9.78 -16.60 -5.40
N CYS A 257 10.91 -15.99 -5.79
CA CYS A 257 11.69 -16.46 -6.92
C CYS A 257 12.35 -17.80 -6.63
N TRP A 258 12.78 -18.05 -5.39
CA TRP A 258 13.27 -19.35 -4.96
C TRP A 258 12.17 -20.42 -5.07
N GLU A 259 10.97 -20.16 -4.54
CA GLU A 259 9.83 -21.08 -4.63
C GLU A 259 9.49 -21.41 -6.11
N LEU A 260 9.37 -20.38 -6.96
CA LEU A 260 9.03 -20.55 -8.37
C LEU A 260 10.10 -21.30 -9.19
N ARG A 261 11.35 -21.38 -8.70
CA ARG A 261 12.40 -22.17 -9.35
C ARG A 261 12.22 -23.66 -9.10
N GLN A 262 11.77 -24.03 -7.89
CA GLN A 262 11.51 -25.42 -7.51
C GLN A 262 10.29 -26.00 -8.23
N LEU A 263 9.31 -25.15 -8.53
CA LEU A 263 8.09 -25.57 -9.22
C LEU A 263 8.31 -25.85 -10.73
N ASN A 264 7.41 -26.65 -11.29
CA ASN A 264 7.38 -26.98 -12.72
C ASN A 264 7.24 -25.74 -13.61
N VAL A 265 7.75 -25.85 -14.85
CA VAL A 265 7.80 -24.75 -15.84
C VAL A 265 6.44 -24.10 -16.06
N ILE A 266 5.38 -24.92 -16.14
CA ILE A 266 3.98 -24.48 -16.19
C ILE A 266 3.24 -25.24 -15.09
N HIS A 267 2.66 -24.51 -14.15
CA HIS A 267 1.84 -25.08 -13.08
C HIS A 267 0.63 -24.19 -12.79
N ARG A 268 -0.43 -24.78 -12.25
CA ARG A 268 -1.64 -24.06 -11.84
C ARG A 268 -1.38 -23.38 -10.50
N ALA A 269 -1.80 -22.13 -10.36
CA ALA A 269 -1.81 -21.42 -9.08
C ALA A 269 -3.24 -21.41 -8.51
N SER A 270 -3.38 -21.66 -7.22
CA SER A 270 -4.69 -21.65 -6.54
C SER A 270 -5.28 -20.24 -6.47
N ARG A 271 -4.44 -19.22 -6.25
CA ARG A 271 -4.82 -17.81 -6.15
C ARG A 271 -3.82 -16.92 -6.90
N PRO A 272 -4.25 -15.71 -7.35
CA PRO A 272 -3.33 -14.75 -7.95
C PRO A 272 -2.30 -14.29 -6.91
N SER A 273 -1.02 -14.26 -7.27
CA SER A 273 0.02 -13.68 -6.41
C SER A 273 -0.12 -12.17 -6.26
N ARG A 274 -0.82 -11.54 -7.21
CA ARG A 274 -1.07 -10.10 -7.29
C ARG A 274 -2.55 -9.82 -7.58
N PRO A 275 -3.41 -9.78 -6.54
CA PRO A 275 -4.84 -9.57 -6.72
C PRO A 275 -5.18 -8.19 -7.31
N ASP A 276 -4.39 -7.15 -6.99
CA ASP A 276 -4.48 -5.80 -7.56
C ASP A 276 -4.41 -5.82 -9.09
N LYS A 277 -3.37 -6.48 -9.61
CA LYS A 277 -3.07 -6.49 -11.04
C LYS A 277 -3.99 -7.42 -11.79
N ALA A 278 -4.29 -8.58 -11.20
CA ALA A 278 -5.21 -9.54 -11.78
C ALA A 278 -6.59 -8.92 -12.00
N ARG A 279 -7.13 -8.23 -10.98
CA ARG A 279 -8.45 -7.57 -11.06
C ARG A 279 -8.50 -6.52 -12.17
N ARG A 280 -7.47 -5.68 -12.29
CA ARG A 280 -7.37 -4.68 -13.38
C ARG A 280 -7.39 -5.30 -14.77
N LEU A 281 -6.88 -6.51 -14.91
CA LEU A 281 -6.81 -7.23 -16.18
C LEU A 281 -8.05 -8.10 -16.45
N GLY A 282 -9.05 -8.06 -15.56
CA GLY A 282 -10.34 -8.72 -15.75
C GLY A 282 -10.51 -10.04 -15.00
N TYR A 283 -9.59 -10.39 -14.09
CA TYR A 283 -9.80 -11.53 -13.17
C TYR A 283 -10.91 -11.21 -12.17
N LYS A 284 -11.78 -12.21 -11.93
CA LYS A 284 -12.78 -12.20 -10.87
C LYS A 284 -12.66 -13.50 -10.08
N ALA A 285 -12.79 -13.40 -8.75
CA ALA A 285 -12.76 -14.55 -7.87
C ALA A 285 -14.11 -15.28 -7.90
N LYS A 286 -14.38 -15.99 -8.99
CA LYS A 286 -15.56 -16.85 -9.17
C LYS A 286 -15.16 -18.08 -9.98
N GLN A 287 -15.99 -19.11 -9.94
CA GLN A 287 -15.75 -20.35 -10.68
C GLN A 287 -15.64 -20.10 -12.19
N GLY A 288 -14.75 -20.85 -12.85
CA GLY A 288 -14.42 -20.71 -14.27
C GLY A 288 -13.23 -19.78 -14.58
N TYR A 289 -12.73 -19.00 -13.62
CA TYR A 289 -11.44 -18.33 -13.75
C TYR A 289 -10.31 -19.21 -13.18
N VAL A 290 -9.22 -19.33 -13.93
CA VAL A 290 -8.05 -20.12 -13.53
C VAL A 290 -6.78 -19.31 -13.77
N ILE A 291 -5.78 -19.51 -12.92
CA ILE A 291 -4.49 -18.86 -13.03
C ILE A 291 -3.41 -19.92 -13.20
N TYR A 292 -2.57 -19.71 -14.19
CA TYR A 292 -1.37 -20.52 -14.41
C TYR A 292 -0.14 -19.65 -14.29
N ARG A 293 0.88 -20.17 -13.63
CA ARG A 293 2.23 -19.60 -13.57
C ARG A 293 3.09 -20.26 -14.63
N VAL A 294 3.89 -19.46 -15.33
CA VAL A 294 4.88 -19.94 -16.29
C VAL A 294 6.18 -19.20 -16.16
N ARG A 295 7.29 -19.92 -16.35
CA ARG A 295 8.62 -19.34 -16.56
C ARG A 295 9.02 -19.36 -18.03
N VAL A 296 9.60 -18.25 -18.49
CA VAL A 296 10.15 -18.10 -19.84
C VAL A 296 11.59 -17.64 -19.74
N ARG A 297 12.50 -18.33 -20.47
CA ARG A 297 13.93 -18.02 -20.47
C ARG A 297 14.17 -16.61 -21.01
N ARG A 298 15.04 -15.87 -20.34
CA ARG A 298 15.52 -14.53 -20.72
C ARG A 298 16.53 -14.63 -21.87
N GLY A 299 16.74 -13.50 -22.53
CA GLY A 299 17.71 -13.36 -23.61
C GLY A 299 17.09 -13.26 -25.00
N GLY A 300 17.97 -13.19 -26.00
CA GLY A 300 17.59 -13.23 -27.41
C GLY A 300 17.26 -14.66 -27.87
N ARG A 301 16.93 -14.78 -29.16
CA ARG A 301 16.70 -16.10 -29.78
C ARG A 301 17.78 -16.32 -30.83
N LYS A 302 18.68 -17.27 -30.57
CA LYS A 302 19.65 -17.75 -31.56
C LYS A 302 18.91 -18.29 -32.79
N ARG A 303 19.40 -17.98 -33.99
CA ARG A 303 18.89 -18.61 -35.22
C ARG A 303 19.16 -20.12 -35.16
N PRO A 304 18.16 -20.98 -35.46
CA PRO A 304 18.38 -22.42 -35.52
C PRO A 304 19.12 -22.76 -36.83
N VAL A 305 20.45 -22.64 -36.80
CA VAL A 305 21.33 -23.03 -37.91
C VAL A 305 22.37 -24.03 -37.42
N PRO A 306 22.57 -25.16 -38.14
CA PRO A 306 23.63 -26.11 -37.82
C PRO A 306 24.99 -25.41 -37.78
N LYS A 307 25.76 -25.63 -36.71
CA LYS A 307 27.12 -25.05 -36.49
C LYS A 307 27.22 -23.52 -36.60
N GLY A 308 26.12 -22.78 -36.65
CA GLY A 308 26.16 -21.34 -36.93
C GLY A 308 26.38 -20.99 -38.40
N ALA A 309 26.41 -21.97 -39.31
CA ALA A 309 26.63 -21.74 -40.73
C ALA A 309 25.35 -21.24 -41.42
N THR A 310 25.41 -20.04 -41.98
CA THR A 310 24.34 -19.41 -42.75
C THR A 310 24.80 -19.19 -44.17
N TYR A 311 24.02 -19.64 -45.15
CA TYR A 311 24.32 -19.46 -46.57
C TYR A 311 23.67 -18.19 -47.14
N GLY A 312 24.22 -17.70 -48.25
CA GLY A 312 23.71 -16.55 -48.99
C GLY A 312 24.36 -15.21 -48.60
N LYS A 313 23.64 -14.12 -48.87
CA LYS A 313 24.15 -12.75 -48.74
C LYS A 313 24.63 -12.45 -47.30
N PRO A 314 25.72 -11.67 -47.12
CA PRO A 314 26.26 -11.30 -45.80
C PRO A 314 25.25 -10.72 -44.81
N THR A 315 24.25 -9.98 -45.30
CA THR A 315 23.18 -9.41 -44.48
C THR A 315 22.37 -10.44 -43.68
N ASN A 316 22.30 -11.68 -44.18
CA ASN A 316 21.55 -12.78 -43.55
C ASN A 316 22.42 -13.68 -42.66
N GLN A 317 23.70 -13.36 -42.48
CA GLN A 317 24.64 -14.22 -41.76
C GLN A 317 24.60 -14.06 -40.22
N GLY A 318 23.79 -13.12 -39.70
CA GLY A 318 23.64 -12.92 -38.26
C GLY A 318 22.97 -14.10 -37.53
N VAL A 319 23.61 -14.62 -36.48
CA VAL A 319 23.09 -15.77 -35.68
C VAL A 319 22.74 -15.40 -34.23
N ASN A 320 23.63 -14.72 -33.51
CA ASN A 320 23.55 -14.56 -32.05
C ASN A 320 22.76 -13.32 -31.59
N GLN A 321 22.94 -12.17 -32.26
CA GLN A 321 22.38 -10.89 -31.80
C GLN A 321 20.91 -10.67 -32.20
N LEU A 322 20.25 -11.68 -32.77
CA LEU A 322 18.86 -11.61 -33.20
C LEU A 322 17.91 -11.48 -32.00
N LYS A 323 16.95 -10.55 -32.13
CA LYS A 323 15.89 -10.32 -31.14
C LYS A 323 14.59 -10.91 -31.64
N TYR A 324 13.87 -11.58 -30.76
CA TYR A 324 12.59 -12.17 -31.13
C TYR A 324 11.52 -11.08 -31.29
N GLN A 325 10.72 -11.18 -32.35
CA GLN A 325 9.69 -10.16 -32.66
C GLN A 325 8.58 -10.08 -31.60
N ARG A 326 8.25 -11.20 -30.93
CA ARG A 326 7.26 -11.23 -29.86
C ARG A 326 7.92 -11.04 -28.51
N SER A 327 7.23 -10.36 -27.60
CA SER A 327 7.69 -10.24 -26.21
C SER A 327 7.66 -11.58 -25.47
N LEU A 328 8.52 -11.74 -24.45
CA LEU A 328 8.56 -12.94 -23.59
C LEU A 328 7.21 -13.24 -22.93
N LYS A 329 6.45 -12.19 -22.61
CA LYS A 329 5.09 -12.29 -22.05
C LYS A 329 4.09 -12.90 -23.06
N SER A 330 4.25 -12.61 -24.36
CA SER A 330 3.43 -13.25 -25.41
C SER A 330 3.79 -14.72 -25.57
N THR A 331 5.08 -15.06 -25.48
CA THR A 331 5.54 -16.45 -25.50
C THR A 331 5.01 -17.23 -24.29
N ALA A 332 4.94 -16.59 -23.11
CA ALA A 332 4.30 -17.16 -21.92
C ALA A 332 2.82 -17.50 -22.15
N GLU A 333 2.05 -16.54 -22.68
CA GLU A 333 0.63 -16.74 -23.03
C GLU A 333 0.45 -17.91 -24.01
N GLU A 334 1.29 -17.98 -25.06
CA GLU A 334 1.23 -19.05 -26.07
C GLU A 334 1.59 -20.43 -25.51
N ARG A 335 2.62 -20.53 -24.65
CA ARG A 335 2.98 -21.79 -23.99
C ARG A 335 1.83 -22.34 -23.14
N VAL A 336 1.19 -21.47 -22.35
CA VAL A 336 0.07 -21.86 -21.50
C VAL A 336 -1.18 -22.16 -22.34
N GLY A 337 -1.47 -21.36 -23.37
CA GLY A 337 -2.60 -21.61 -24.27
C GLY A 337 -2.51 -22.95 -25.01
N ARG A 338 -1.29 -23.39 -25.37
CA ARG A 338 -1.06 -24.72 -25.94
C ARG A 338 -1.24 -25.84 -24.92
N ARG A 339 -0.76 -25.67 -23.68
CA ARG A 339 -0.92 -26.69 -22.62
C ARG A 339 -2.37 -26.81 -22.14
N CYS A 340 -3.10 -25.70 -22.12
CA CYS A 340 -4.49 -25.62 -21.67
C CYS A 340 -5.42 -25.28 -22.83
N ALA A 341 -5.45 -26.11 -23.87
CA ALA A 341 -6.15 -25.82 -25.14
C ALA A 341 -7.66 -25.59 -24.98
N ASN A 342 -8.29 -26.24 -24.00
CA ASN A 342 -9.73 -26.10 -23.72
C ASN A 342 -10.09 -24.75 -23.10
N LEU A 343 -9.12 -24.10 -22.43
CA LEU A 343 -9.31 -22.80 -21.80
C LEU A 343 -9.09 -21.65 -22.78
N ARG A 344 -9.46 -20.44 -22.38
CA ARG A 344 -9.27 -19.21 -23.15
C ARG A 344 -8.36 -18.26 -22.38
N VAL A 345 -7.26 -17.85 -23.00
CA VAL A 345 -6.38 -16.83 -22.43
C VAL A 345 -7.08 -15.48 -22.45
N LEU A 346 -7.29 -14.90 -21.27
CA LEU A 346 -7.84 -13.56 -21.12
C LEU A 346 -6.73 -12.51 -21.24
N ASN A 347 -5.77 -12.57 -20.31
CA ASN A 347 -4.64 -11.65 -20.20
C ASN A 347 -3.53 -12.28 -19.34
N SER A 348 -2.40 -11.59 -19.18
CA SER A 348 -1.32 -12.02 -18.31
C SER A 348 -0.61 -10.84 -17.63
N TYR A 349 0.19 -11.10 -16.61
CA TYR A 349 1.01 -10.09 -15.93
C TYR A 349 2.31 -10.67 -15.38
N TRP A 350 3.28 -9.79 -15.18
CA TRP A 350 4.59 -10.13 -14.61
C TRP A 350 4.47 -10.29 -13.09
N ILE A 351 5.15 -11.31 -12.56
CA ILE A 351 5.25 -11.54 -11.12
C ILE A 351 6.67 -11.28 -10.64
N ASN A 352 7.65 -11.86 -11.32
CA ASN A 352 9.01 -11.96 -10.83
C ASN A 352 10.01 -12.22 -11.97
N GLN A 353 11.30 -12.04 -11.70
CA GLN A 353 12.38 -12.39 -12.62
C GLN A 353 13.66 -12.77 -11.87
N ASP A 354 14.42 -13.72 -12.41
CA ASP A 354 15.81 -14.00 -12.03
C ASP A 354 16.73 -13.70 -13.22
N SER A 355 18.01 -14.06 -13.13
CA SER A 355 18.98 -13.87 -14.22
C SER A 355 18.61 -14.64 -15.51
N THR A 356 18.05 -15.83 -15.39
CA THR A 356 17.81 -16.79 -16.48
C THR A 356 16.36 -16.79 -16.98
N TYR A 357 15.38 -16.44 -16.16
CA TYR A 357 13.95 -16.60 -16.39
C TYR A 357 13.16 -15.36 -15.98
N LYS A 358 12.01 -15.17 -16.65
CA LYS A 358 10.93 -14.28 -16.23
C LYS A 358 9.68 -15.09 -15.95
N TYR A 359 8.98 -14.73 -14.88
CA TYR A 359 7.79 -15.41 -14.40
C TYR A 359 6.55 -14.57 -14.64
N TYR A 360 5.50 -15.21 -15.17
CA TYR A 360 4.23 -14.58 -15.50
C TYR A 360 3.06 -15.40 -14.97
N GLU A 361 1.99 -14.72 -14.53
CA GLU A 361 0.67 -15.34 -14.35
C GLU A 361 -0.18 -15.05 -15.57
N ILE A 362 -0.80 -16.11 -16.09
CA ILE A 362 -1.78 -16.03 -17.17
C ILE A 362 -3.15 -16.27 -16.55
N ILE A 363 -4.06 -15.35 -16.82
CA ILE A 363 -5.47 -15.46 -16.48
C ILE A 363 -6.15 -16.22 -17.61
N LEU A 364 -6.70 -17.38 -17.29
CA LEU A 364 -7.46 -18.23 -18.18
C LEU A 364 -8.92 -18.24 -17.73
N VAL A 365 -9.80 -18.48 -18.70
CA VAL A 365 -11.23 -18.62 -18.49
C VAL A 365 -11.69 -19.92 -19.12
N ASP A 366 -12.51 -20.67 -18.40
CA ASP A 366 -13.20 -21.85 -18.92
C ASP A 366 -14.50 -21.44 -19.63
N PRO A 367 -14.60 -21.59 -20.97
CA PRO A 367 -15.80 -21.24 -21.72
C PRO A 367 -16.97 -22.23 -21.52
N GLN A 368 -16.73 -23.42 -20.97
CA GLN A 368 -17.77 -24.42 -20.72
C GLN A 368 -18.47 -24.20 -19.37
N HIS A 369 -17.83 -23.49 -18.44
CA HIS A 369 -18.36 -23.26 -17.11
C HIS A 369 -19.63 -22.35 -17.11
N LYS A 370 -20.70 -22.80 -16.43
CA LYS A 370 -22.00 -22.08 -16.35
C LYS A 370 -21.84 -20.64 -15.84
N ALA A 371 -21.02 -20.42 -14.81
CA ALA A 371 -20.76 -19.09 -14.24
C ALA A 371 -20.07 -18.09 -15.19
N ILE A 372 -19.41 -18.58 -16.24
CA ILE A 372 -18.82 -17.74 -17.30
C ILE A 372 -19.85 -17.47 -18.39
N ARG A 373 -20.57 -18.51 -18.82
CA ARG A 373 -21.58 -18.41 -19.88
C ARG A 373 -22.75 -17.50 -19.49
N ARG A 374 -23.16 -17.52 -18.21
CA ARG A 374 -24.25 -16.68 -17.69
C ARG A 374 -23.85 -15.23 -17.42
N ASP A 375 -22.56 -14.92 -17.23
CA ASP A 375 -22.13 -13.55 -16.92
C ASP A 375 -21.95 -12.72 -18.21
N PRO A 376 -22.81 -11.71 -18.46
CA PRO A 376 -22.76 -10.92 -19.69
C PRO A 376 -21.45 -10.16 -19.87
N ARG A 377 -20.71 -9.85 -18.79
CA ARG A 377 -19.46 -9.07 -18.85
C ARG A 377 -18.32 -9.84 -19.49
N ILE A 378 -18.29 -11.16 -19.35
CA ILE A 378 -17.21 -12.03 -19.86
C ILE A 378 -17.68 -13.00 -20.96
N ASN A 379 -18.99 -13.27 -21.09
CA ASN A 379 -19.55 -14.24 -22.03
C ASN A 379 -19.07 -14.05 -23.48
N TRP A 380 -18.67 -12.84 -23.89
CA TRP A 380 -18.03 -12.62 -25.19
C TRP A 380 -16.89 -13.62 -25.47
N ILE A 381 -16.08 -14.01 -24.48
CA ILE A 381 -14.94 -14.91 -24.66
C ILE A 381 -15.33 -16.35 -25.05
N VAL A 382 -16.59 -16.74 -24.81
CA VAL A 382 -17.13 -18.08 -25.10
C VAL A 382 -17.32 -18.29 -26.60
N LYS A 383 -17.55 -17.21 -27.36
CA LYS A 383 -17.80 -17.30 -28.81
C LYS A 383 -16.60 -17.97 -29.53
N PRO A 384 -16.85 -18.80 -30.57
CA PRO A 384 -15.80 -19.55 -31.26
C PRO A 384 -14.73 -18.66 -31.90
N VAL A 385 -15.06 -17.43 -32.27
CA VAL A 385 -14.11 -16.45 -32.82
C VAL A 385 -12.99 -16.07 -31.85
N HIS A 386 -13.13 -16.37 -30.56
CA HIS A 386 -12.16 -16.10 -29.50
C HIS A 386 -11.31 -17.33 -29.10
N LYS A 387 -11.35 -18.42 -29.88
CA LYS A 387 -10.40 -19.55 -29.75
C LYS A 387 -8.95 -19.07 -29.99
N HIS A 388 -8.00 -19.54 -29.17
CA HIS A 388 -6.57 -19.28 -29.32
C HIS A 388 -6.19 -17.83 -29.67
N ARG A 389 -6.66 -16.87 -28.86
CA ARG A 389 -6.37 -15.43 -29.04
C ARG A 389 -4.89 -15.11 -28.87
N GLU A 390 -4.21 -15.85 -28.00
CA GLU A 390 -2.78 -15.79 -27.73
C GLU A 390 -1.96 -16.10 -29.00
N SER A 391 -2.30 -17.18 -29.72
CA SER A 391 -1.62 -17.59 -30.96
C SER A 391 -1.78 -16.57 -32.09
N ARG A 392 -2.93 -15.88 -32.12
CA ARG A 392 -3.24 -14.81 -33.11
C ARG A 392 -2.77 -13.42 -32.67
N GLY A 393 -2.18 -13.28 -31.48
CA GLY A 393 -1.72 -12.01 -30.94
C GLY A 393 -2.85 -11.01 -30.70
N LEU A 394 -4.01 -11.48 -30.22
CA LEU A 394 -5.19 -10.66 -29.88
C LEU A 394 -5.29 -10.33 -28.39
N THR A 395 -4.39 -10.85 -27.56
CA THR A 395 -4.20 -10.43 -26.17
C THR A 395 -3.62 -9.01 -26.10
N ALA A 396 -3.71 -8.35 -24.94
CA ALA A 396 -3.12 -7.01 -24.77
C ALA A 396 -1.62 -6.99 -25.13
N THR A 397 -0.89 -8.03 -24.71
CA THR A 397 0.52 -8.23 -25.02
C THR A 397 0.77 -8.41 -26.52
N GLY A 398 -0.03 -9.26 -27.18
CA GLY A 398 0.07 -9.50 -28.61
C GLY A 398 -0.23 -8.26 -29.45
N LYS A 399 -1.28 -7.50 -29.09
CA LYS A 399 -1.64 -6.23 -29.75
C LYS A 399 -0.50 -5.20 -29.65
N LYS A 400 0.12 -5.07 -28.48
CA LYS A 400 1.29 -4.19 -28.28
C LYS A 400 2.47 -4.61 -29.17
N SER A 401 2.78 -5.91 -29.21
CA SER A 401 3.87 -6.45 -30.03
C SER A 401 3.65 -6.26 -31.54
N ARG A 402 2.39 -6.21 -31.99
CA ARG A 402 2.02 -5.95 -33.39
C ARG A 402 2.10 -4.47 -33.78
N GLY A 403 2.35 -3.58 -32.81
CA GLY A 403 2.32 -2.14 -33.04
C GLY A 403 0.93 -1.65 -33.44
N LEU A 404 -0.14 -2.17 -32.84
CA LEU A 404 -1.48 -1.66 -33.07
C LEU A 404 -1.69 -0.42 -32.20
N GLY A 405 -1.90 0.74 -32.84
CA GLY A 405 -2.08 2.03 -32.19
C GLY A 405 -2.83 3.00 -33.08
N ARG A 406 -2.86 4.28 -32.68
CA ARG A 406 -3.51 5.38 -33.41
C ARG A 406 -2.51 6.51 -33.64
N GLY A 407 -2.65 7.21 -34.76
CA GLY A 407 -1.78 8.34 -35.14
C GLY A 407 -0.72 7.98 -36.19
N HIS A 408 0.05 8.99 -36.62
CA HIS A 408 0.98 8.92 -37.75
C HIS A 408 2.01 7.79 -37.65
N LYS A 409 2.47 7.44 -36.44
CA LYS A 409 3.44 6.35 -36.21
C LYS A 409 2.89 4.94 -36.51
N PHE A 410 1.58 4.79 -36.69
CA PHE A 410 0.92 3.48 -36.85
C PHE A 410 0.31 3.26 -38.23
N ASN A 411 0.50 4.18 -39.19
CA ASN A 411 -0.09 4.10 -40.54
C ASN A 411 0.16 2.74 -41.23
N LYS A 412 1.36 2.16 -41.04
CA LYS A 412 1.75 0.87 -41.64
C LYS A 412 1.31 -0.36 -40.83
N THR A 413 0.65 -0.19 -39.68
CA THR A 413 0.32 -1.30 -38.76
C THR A 413 -1.13 -1.35 -38.30
N THR A 414 -1.95 -0.31 -38.50
CA THR A 414 -3.34 -0.20 -37.98
C THR A 414 -4.21 -1.43 -38.24
N ALA A 415 -4.28 -1.92 -39.49
CA ALA A 415 -5.06 -3.10 -39.85
C ALA A 415 -4.24 -4.42 -39.81
N GLY A 416 -2.99 -4.34 -39.37
CA GLY A 416 -1.96 -5.37 -39.43
C GLY A 416 -0.95 -5.11 -40.56
N ARG A 417 0.34 -5.19 -40.23
CA ARG A 417 1.47 -4.89 -41.14
C ARG A 417 1.33 -5.51 -42.53
N ARG A 418 1.04 -6.81 -42.61
CA ARG A 418 0.89 -7.52 -43.89
C ARG A 418 -0.35 -7.08 -44.68
N LYS A 419 -1.47 -6.81 -44.00
CA LYS A 419 -2.71 -6.35 -44.64
C LYS A 419 -2.54 -4.97 -45.26
N THR A 420 -1.93 -4.04 -44.52
CA THR A 420 -1.62 -2.69 -45.02
C THR A 420 -0.61 -2.75 -46.16
N TRP A 421 0.46 -3.55 -46.02
CA TRP A 421 1.44 -3.74 -47.11
C TRP A 421 0.78 -4.29 -48.37
N LYS A 422 -0.07 -5.34 -48.25
CA LYS A 422 -0.78 -5.90 -49.40
C LYS A 422 -1.62 -4.84 -50.10
N ARG A 423 -2.41 -4.04 -49.36
CA ARG A 423 -3.22 -2.96 -49.92
C ARG A 423 -2.40 -1.97 -50.77
N HIS A 424 -1.24 -1.53 -50.26
CA HIS A 424 -0.43 -0.53 -50.96
C HIS A 424 0.32 -1.09 -52.18
N ASN A 425 0.59 -2.39 -52.22
CA ASN A 425 1.29 -3.04 -53.33
C ASN A 425 0.33 -3.79 -54.26
N THR A 426 -0.99 -3.71 -54.03
CA THR A 426 -1.98 -4.31 -54.92
C THR A 426 -2.23 -3.35 -56.06
N LEU A 427 -1.95 -3.76 -57.30
CA LEU A 427 -2.32 -3.02 -58.49
C LEU A 427 -3.85 -3.00 -58.61
N SER A 428 -4.46 -1.81 -58.57
CA SER A 428 -5.90 -1.64 -58.73
C SER A 428 -6.23 -1.37 -60.20
N LEU A 429 -6.83 -2.35 -60.87
CA LEU A 429 -7.29 -2.22 -62.25
C LEU A 429 -8.82 -2.07 -62.23
N TRP A 430 -9.29 -0.85 -62.40
CA TRP A 430 -10.71 -0.55 -62.51
C TRP A 430 -11.23 -0.89 -63.92
N ARG A 431 -12.51 -1.25 -64.02
CA ARG A 431 -13.15 -1.57 -65.31
C ARG A 431 -13.11 -0.38 -66.28
N TYR A 432 -13.26 0.82 -65.74
CA TYR A 432 -13.11 2.09 -66.45
C TYR A 432 -12.04 2.89 -65.71
N ARG A 433 -11.09 3.46 -66.45
CA ARG A 433 -9.95 4.20 -65.87
C ARG A 433 -10.20 5.69 -65.88
#